data_AF-D5ENX0-F1
#
_entry.id   AF-D5ENX0-F1
#
_cell.length_a   1.000
_cell.length_b   1.000
_cell.length_c   1.000
_cell.angle_alpha   90.00
_cell.angle_beta   90.00
_cell.angle_gamma   90.00
#
_symmetry.space_group_name_H-M   'P 1'
#
loop_
_entity.id
_entity.type
_entity.pdbx_description
1 polymer ?
#
loop_
_entity_poly.entity_id
_entity_poly.type
_entity_poly.pdbx_seq_one_letter_code
_entity_poly.pdbx_strand_id
1 'polypeptide(L)'
;MKLLQRSTCLYWIAGLCTAALSAAPNKPNVVLILLDDVSHYSVSAYGAEMISCDSPRGAFENVPFATPRMDSLADEGVRCDRAYTYPLCEPTRIALMSGKNNRRNYLNCKAQHASDITFGDLFQRAGYETGIVGKWKQTRGTKEISAEDYIAEFGWDEFFAFDVNNMVGRRMIEPNFVLNGEIKNYRGIDPATGRRWYGPELINRYALDFIERKREQPFFLYYSMVLMHTERTPTPDTEPKSVYDNYDIHKKGPGTLTGDDPTFYPDMLQYADKMIGTVLDKLEEIGQAENTIVVLMGDNGTRPEYFFTWPDGTVRQAYKGKHVEGGIHVPLLIRAPGRIPAKTEYDGLVYVTDILPMICEAAGIEIPNQKDLDGISFWPQVSGQSEDEPRDSITTWYLGNNHYTQEEFILEYAFDKRYKRYAPDGMYPEGRFFEYANDLLEEAGAPVKKKIPKRWNRYRYAGLDLDTLNTDQQAAYQRLGALLESHAYVPVESLQVIKTEAPIRVGHREALSCVVEPSNATRNGVIWQSSDPEVASIDKFGVLHAHKSGEVRISAYSWDDANPSAKNEDQAYRTTGLQSSVTIAITE
;
A
#
# COMPACT_ATOMS: atom_id res chain seq x y z
N MET A 1 38.97 67.83 58.13
CA MET A 1 37.75 67.55 58.91
C MET A 1 36.87 66.62 58.06
N LYS A 2 36.68 65.39 58.55
CA LYS A 2 35.96 64.21 58.04
C LYS A 2 35.15 64.34 56.72
N LEU A 3 35.60 63.63 55.68
CA LEU A 3 34.75 63.14 54.57
C LEU A 3 34.11 61.81 55.00
N LEU A 4 32.78 61.73 54.94
CA LEU A 4 32.02 60.48 55.08
C LEU A 4 31.69 59.93 53.68
N GLN A 5 32.13 58.70 53.43
CA GLN A 5 31.69 57.86 52.32
C GLN A 5 30.20 57.53 52.46
N ARG A 6 29.42 57.72 51.39
CA ARG A 6 28.07 57.16 51.23
C ARG A 6 28.15 56.00 50.23
N SER A 7 27.80 54.81 50.71
CA SER A 7 27.74 53.57 49.95
C SER A 7 26.57 53.60 48.94
N THR A 8 26.88 53.33 47.67
CA THR A 8 25.91 53.05 46.60
C THR A 8 25.59 51.56 46.59
N CYS A 9 24.33 51.19 46.88
CA CYS A 9 23.78 49.87 46.58
C CYS A 9 23.37 49.81 45.10
N LEU A 10 24.10 49.05 44.28
CA LEU A 10 23.64 48.60 42.96
C LEU A 10 22.78 47.34 43.14
N TYR A 11 21.50 47.41 42.74
CA TYR A 11 20.67 46.23 42.53
C TYR A 11 21.08 45.56 41.21
N TRP A 12 21.64 44.35 41.30
CA TRP A 12 21.80 43.45 40.16
C TRP A 12 20.46 42.78 39.88
N ILE A 13 19.82 43.14 38.77
CA ILE A 13 18.70 42.37 38.21
C ILE A 13 19.33 41.21 37.44
N ALA A 14 19.29 40.01 38.02
CA ALA A 14 19.61 38.78 37.31
C ALA A 14 18.48 38.48 36.31
N GLY A 15 18.73 38.76 35.03
CA GLY A 15 17.88 38.27 33.94
C GLY A 15 18.00 36.75 33.85
N LEU A 16 16.96 36.03 34.26
CA LEU A 16 16.79 34.62 33.89
C LEU A 16 16.51 34.57 32.39
N CYS A 17 17.55 34.27 31.59
CA CYS A 17 17.37 33.68 30.28
C CYS A 17 16.80 32.28 30.47
N THR A 18 15.47 32.16 30.47
CA THR A 18 14.82 30.88 30.17
C THR A 18 15.14 30.53 28.73
N ALA A 19 16.15 29.70 28.53
CA ALA A 19 16.29 28.96 27.28
C ALA A 19 15.00 28.16 27.12
N ALA A 20 14.13 28.58 26.20
CA ALA A 20 13.06 27.73 25.73
C ALA A 20 13.74 26.46 25.20
N LEU A 21 13.54 25.33 25.89
CA LEU A 21 13.76 24.04 25.27
C LEU A 21 12.89 24.08 24.01
N SER A 22 13.52 24.20 22.85
CA SER A 22 12.87 23.86 21.59
C SER A 22 12.46 22.41 21.76
N ALA A 23 11.17 22.16 21.99
CA ALA A 23 10.63 20.83 21.80
C ALA A 23 11.10 20.38 20.42
N ALA A 24 11.73 19.20 20.33
CA ALA A 24 11.96 18.59 19.03
C ALA A 24 10.63 18.64 18.26
N PRO A 25 10.61 18.98 16.96
CA PRO A 25 9.35 18.97 16.22
C PRO A 25 8.69 17.61 16.44
N ASN A 26 7.51 17.61 17.08
CA ASN A 26 6.81 16.38 17.41
C ASN A 26 6.58 15.63 16.09
N LYS A 27 7.15 14.42 16.01
CA LYS A 27 6.90 13.51 14.89
C LYS A 27 5.38 13.28 14.83
N PRO A 28 4.75 13.45 13.65
CA PRO A 28 3.32 13.18 13.53
C PRO A 28 3.08 11.68 13.65
N ASN A 29 1.92 11.26 14.16
CA ASN A 29 1.46 9.89 13.94
C ASN A 29 0.99 9.73 12.49
N VAL A 30 1.00 8.50 11.98
CA VAL A 30 0.49 8.20 10.65
C VAL A 30 -0.50 7.03 10.73
N VAL A 31 -1.71 7.23 10.23
CA VAL A 31 -2.74 6.19 10.09
C VAL A 31 -3.04 6.02 8.60
N LEU A 32 -2.57 4.92 8.02
CA LEU A 32 -2.86 4.54 6.64
C LEU A 32 -4.00 3.53 6.61
N ILE A 33 -5.17 3.95 6.15
CA ILE A 33 -6.37 3.14 5.96
C ILE A 33 -6.44 2.68 4.51
N LEU A 34 -6.50 1.37 4.28
CA LEU A 34 -6.63 0.79 2.94
C LEU A 34 -7.94 0.00 2.82
N LEU A 35 -8.79 0.42 1.87
CA LEU A 35 -10.06 -0.22 1.53
C LEU A 35 -9.84 -1.34 0.50
N ASP A 36 -10.38 -2.54 0.77
CA ASP A 36 -10.28 -3.71 -0.10
C ASP A 36 -11.50 -3.78 -1.04
N ASP A 37 -11.32 -3.77 -2.36
CA ASP A 37 -12.42 -3.81 -3.35
C ASP A 37 -13.34 -2.59 -3.36
N VAL A 38 -12.72 -1.40 -3.33
CA VAL A 38 -13.42 -0.11 -3.35
C VAL A 38 -12.85 0.80 -4.44
N SER A 39 -13.66 1.04 -5.48
CA SER A 39 -13.44 2.13 -6.43
C SER A 39 -13.86 3.47 -5.83
N HIS A 40 -13.32 4.57 -6.35
CA HIS A 40 -13.70 5.92 -5.93
C HIS A 40 -15.22 6.16 -6.04
N TYR A 41 -15.90 5.46 -6.97
CA TYR A 41 -17.35 5.47 -7.10
C TYR A 41 -18.11 5.10 -5.81
N SER A 42 -17.50 4.36 -4.88
CA SER A 42 -18.18 3.92 -3.64
C SER A 42 -18.00 4.89 -2.47
N VAL A 43 -17.42 6.07 -2.70
CA VAL A 43 -17.21 7.11 -1.68
C VAL A 43 -17.97 8.35 -2.12
N SER A 44 -18.91 8.83 -1.30
CA SER A 44 -19.84 9.91 -1.70
C SER A 44 -19.14 11.24 -1.96
N ALA A 45 -17.97 11.49 -1.37
CA ALA A 45 -17.10 12.63 -1.73
C ALA A 45 -16.71 12.69 -3.22
N TYR A 46 -16.80 11.57 -3.95
CA TYR A 46 -16.54 11.48 -5.40
C TYR A 46 -17.83 11.55 -6.25
N GLY A 47 -18.98 11.76 -5.61
CA GLY A 47 -20.20 12.26 -6.23
C GLY A 47 -21.29 11.25 -6.55
N ALA A 48 -21.04 9.93 -6.49
CA ALA A 48 -22.12 8.95 -6.63
C ALA A 48 -23.02 8.93 -5.37
N GLU A 49 -24.34 8.79 -5.57
CA GLU A 49 -25.33 8.82 -4.49
C GLU A 49 -26.16 7.53 -4.39
N MET A 50 -26.25 6.77 -5.48
CA MET A 50 -26.93 5.47 -5.52
C MET A 50 -25.99 4.36 -5.95
N ILE A 51 -26.25 3.16 -5.44
CA ILE A 51 -25.62 1.92 -5.85
C ILE A 51 -26.70 0.91 -6.30
N SER A 52 -26.39 0.15 -7.36
CA SER A 52 -27.16 -1.00 -7.82
C SER A 52 -26.25 -2.22 -7.93
N CYS A 53 -26.83 -3.42 -7.87
CA CYS A 53 -26.14 -4.68 -8.05
C CYS A 53 -26.90 -5.57 -9.03
N ASP A 54 -26.23 -6.01 -10.10
CA ASP A 54 -26.71 -7.07 -10.99
C ASP A 54 -25.79 -8.29 -10.87
N SER A 55 -26.24 -9.28 -10.08
CA SER A 55 -25.52 -10.53 -9.89
C SER A 55 -26.48 -11.71 -9.94
N PRO A 56 -26.07 -12.85 -10.54
CA PRO A 56 -26.85 -14.08 -10.47
C PRO A 56 -26.99 -14.64 -9.04
N ARG A 57 -26.25 -14.09 -8.07
CA ARG A 57 -26.33 -14.43 -6.64
C ARG A 57 -27.30 -13.55 -5.85
N GLY A 58 -27.77 -12.45 -6.42
CA GLY A 58 -28.59 -11.45 -5.74
C GLY A 58 -28.47 -10.09 -6.42
N ALA A 59 -29.56 -9.35 -6.48
CA ALA A 59 -29.64 -8.06 -7.16
C ALA A 59 -30.44 -7.05 -6.32
N PHE A 60 -30.11 -5.78 -6.49
CA PHE A 60 -30.86 -4.64 -5.96
C PHE A 60 -30.65 -3.45 -6.90
N GLU A 61 -31.58 -2.50 -6.88
CA GLU A 61 -31.54 -1.33 -7.76
C GLU A 61 -31.70 -0.06 -6.93
N ASN A 62 -30.90 0.96 -7.28
CA ASN A 62 -30.99 2.32 -6.76
C ASN A 62 -31.13 2.37 -5.23
N VAL A 63 -30.21 1.73 -4.53
CA VAL A 63 -30.08 1.86 -3.07
C VAL A 63 -29.26 3.12 -2.80
N PRO A 64 -29.77 4.10 -2.04
CA PRO A 64 -28.98 5.27 -1.67
C PRO A 64 -27.84 4.88 -0.73
N PHE A 65 -26.69 5.53 -0.85
CA PHE A 65 -25.58 5.38 0.07
C PHE A 65 -24.90 6.71 0.36
N ALA A 66 -24.21 6.80 1.49
CA ALA A 66 -23.36 7.91 1.86
C ALA A 66 -22.19 7.40 2.72
N THR A 67 -21.07 8.11 2.67
CA THR A 67 -19.86 7.84 3.45
C THR A 67 -19.43 9.08 4.23
N PRO A 68 -20.26 9.62 5.14
CA PRO A 68 -20.00 10.90 5.78
C PRO A 68 -18.68 10.97 6.56
N ARG A 69 -18.20 9.84 7.11
CA ARG A 69 -16.92 9.80 7.84
C ARG A 69 -15.74 9.80 6.88
N MET A 70 -15.83 9.11 5.74
CA MET A 70 -14.83 9.26 4.67
C MET A 70 -14.86 10.68 4.09
N ASP A 71 -16.05 11.22 3.83
CA ASP A 71 -16.23 12.56 3.26
C ASP A 71 -15.63 13.65 4.17
N SER A 72 -15.70 13.47 5.50
CA SER A 72 -15.03 14.38 6.44
C SER A 72 -13.51 14.48 6.23
N LEU A 73 -12.85 13.43 5.73
CA LEU A 73 -11.42 13.50 5.39
C LEU A 73 -11.15 14.42 4.19
N ALA A 74 -12.09 14.48 3.24
CA ALA A 74 -12.02 15.42 2.12
C ALA A 74 -12.29 16.85 2.59
N ASP A 75 -13.32 17.04 3.43
CA ASP A 75 -13.68 18.36 3.98
C ASP A 75 -12.59 18.95 4.87
N GLU A 76 -11.89 18.11 5.64
CA GLU A 76 -10.83 18.52 6.56
C GLU A 76 -9.42 18.43 5.95
N GLY A 77 -9.32 18.06 4.67
CA GLY A 77 -8.04 17.79 4.02
C GLY A 77 -8.09 17.92 2.50
N VAL A 78 -7.51 16.95 1.82
CA VAL A 78 -7.34 16.92 0.37
C VAL A 78 -8.04 15.68 -0.21
N ARG A 79 -8.88 15.88 -1.23
CA ARG A 79 -9.39 14.82 -2.11
C ARG A 79 -8.51 14.73 -3.35
N CYS A 80 -7.92 13.56 -3.62
CA CYS A 80 -7.18 13.32 -4.85
C CYS A 80 -8.11 12.71 -5.90
N ASP A 81 -8.22 13.33 -7.07
CA ASP A 81 -9.19 12.98 -8.12
C ASP A 81 -8.64 12.00 -9.16
N ARG A 82 -7.36 11.64 -9.06
CA ARG A 82 -6.66 10.77 -10.02
C ARG A 82 -5.69 9.81 -9.35
N ALA A 83 -6.21 8.96 -8.46
CA ALA A 83 -5.43 7.94 -7.77
C ALA A 83 -5.60 6.55 -8.39
N TYR A 84 -4.51 5.96 -8.85
CA TYR A 84 -4.53 4.70 -9.60
C TYR A 84 -3.71 3.59 -8.95
N THR A 85 -4.22 2.35 -9.06
CA THR A 85 -3.60 1.15 -8.54
C THR A 85 -3.50 0.05 -9.60
N TYR A 86 -3.01 -1.12 -9.21
CA TYR A 86 -3.23 -2.35 -9.97
C TYR A 86 -4.68 -2.82 -9.79
N PRO A 87 -5.24 -3.58 -10.75
CA PRO A 87 -6.63 -4.00 -10.65
C PRO A 87 -6.88 -5.17 -9.69
N LEU A 88 -5.90 -5.54 -8.85
CA LEU A 88 -5.96 -6.64 -7.88
C LEU A 88 -5.17 -6.32 -6.60
N CYS A 89 -5.71 -6.79 -5.48
CA CYS A 89 -5.27 -6.46 -4.12
C CYS A 89 -3.76 -6.66 -3.90
N GLU A 90 -3.21 -7.77 -4.36
CA GLU A 90 -1.87 -8.20 -3.97
C GLU A 90 -0.75 -7.50 -4.75
N PRO A 91 -0.80 -7.45 -6.09
CA PRO A 91 -0.01 -6.50 -6.88
C PRO A 91 0.02 -5.08 -6.29
N THR A 92 -1.15 -4.56 -5.93
CA THR A 92 -1.26 -3.24 -5.29
C THR A 92 -0.54 -3.17 -3.96
N ARG A 93 -0.78 -4.12 -3.05
CA ARG A 93 -0.21 -4.07 -1.69
C ARG A 93 1.31 -4.19 -1.69
N ILE A 94 1.89 -5.01 -2.57
CA ILE A 94 3.35 -5.09 -2.75
C ILE A 94 3.90 -3.74 -3.19
N ALA A 95 3.28 -3.11 -4.21
CA ALA A 95 3.72 -1.82 -4.71
C ALA A 95 3.51 -0.67 -3.70
N LEU A 96 2.40 -0.70 -2.98
CA LEU A 96 2.07 0.25 -1.92
C LEU A 96 3.10 0.21 -0.79
N MET A 97 3.40 -1.00 -0.31
CA MET A 97 4.30 -1.20 0.82
C MET A 97 5.75 -0.92 0.48
N SER A 98 6.17 -1.14 -0.77
CA SER A 98 7.58 -1.02 -1.19
C SER A 98 7.92 0.23 -2.00
N GLY A 99 6.90 0.98 -2.48
CA GLY A 99 7.11 2.11 -3.39
C GLY A 99 7.65 1.74 -4.77
N LYS A 100 7.57 0.45 -5.14
CA LYS A 100 8.14 -0.10 -6.38
C LYS A 100 7.06 -0.70 -7.29
N ASN A 101 7.25 -0.54 -8.59
CA ASN A 101 6.44 -1.22 -9.58
C ASN A 101 6.69 -2.73 -9.50
N ASN A 102 5.66 -3.55 -9.70
CA ASN A 102 5.75 -5.00 -9.61
C ASN A 102 6.78 -5.63 -10.56
N ARG A 103 7.21 -4.94 -11.63
CA ARG A 103 8.34 -5.43 -12.44
C ARG A 103 9.62 -5.64 -11.62
N ARG A 104 9.81 -4.84 -10.56
CA ARG A 104 11.01 -4.82 -9.72
C ARG A 104 11.00 -5.84 -8.59
N ASN A 105 9.84 -6.18 -8.04
CA ASN A 105 9.76 -6.99 -6.82
C ASN A 105 8.57 -7.98 -6.75
N TYR A 106 7.93 -8.29 -7.88
CA TYR A 106 6.87 -9.30 -7.93
C TYR A 106 7.34 -10.55 -8.69
N LEU A 107 7.48 -11.68 -7.98
CA LEU A 107 7.80 -12.98 -8.59
C LEU A 107 6.60 -13.90 -8.66
N ASN A 108 5.79 -13.95 -7.61
CA ASN A 108 4.67 -14.86 -7.49
C ASN A 108 3.68 -14.35 -6.45
N CYS A 109 2.45 -14.83 -6.56
CA CYS A 109 1.43 -14.61 -5.55
C CYS A 109 1.83 -15.26 -4.21
N LYS A 110 1.65 -14.52 -3.11
CA LYS A 110 1.83 -14.85 -1.70
C LYS A 110 3.25 -15.29 -1.39
N ALA A 111 4.21 -14.56 -1.96
CA ALA A 111 5.62 -14.92 -1.96
C ALA A 111 6.58 -13.75 -1.69
N GLN A 112 6.09 -12.57 -1.30
CA GLN A 112 6.94 -11.41 -1.04
C GLN A 112 7.97 -11.76 0.04
N HIS A 113 9.25 -11.49 -0.25
CA HIS A 113 10.37 -11.82 0.63
C HIS A 113 10.83 -10.60 1.43
N ALA A 114 11.28 -10.82 2.65
CA ALA A 114 11.72 -9.79 3.61
C ALA A 114 12.93 -8.97 3.16
N SER A 115 13.61 -9.36 2.08
CA SER A 115 14.62 -8.51 1.45
C SER A 115 14.05 -7.22 0.84
N ASP A 116 12.74 -7.20 0.57
CA ASP A 116 12.06 -5.96 0.16
C ASP A 116 11.94 -5.03 1.37
N ILE A 117 12.45 -3.82 1.22
CA ILE A 117 12.24 -2.73 2.19
C ILE A 117 10.82 -2.19 1.98
N THR A 118 10.08 -2.06 3.09
CA THR A 118 8.72 -1.54 3.10
C THR A 118 8.55 -0.33 4.00
N PHE A 119 7.41 0.36 3.93
CA PHE A 119 7.12 1.46 4.87
C PHE A 119 7.15 1.00 6.33
N GLY A 120 6.88 -0.27 6.65
CA GLY A 120 6.90 -0.75 8.03
C GLY A 120 8.34 -0.70 8.54
N ASP A 121 9.26 -1.25 7.74
CA ASP A 121 10.70 -1.18 8.02
C ASP A 121 11.20 0.26 8.16
N LEU A 122 10.74 1.18 7.31
CA LEU A 122 11.16 2.59 7.32
C LEU A 122 10.66 3.33 8.58
N PHE A 123 9.38 3.16 8.93
CA PHE A 123 8.80 3.79 10.11
C PHE A 123 9.39 3.20 11.40
N GLN A 124 9.53 1.87 11.48
CA GLN A 124 10.16 1.21 12.62
C GLN A 124 11.61 1.71 12.81
N ARG A 125 12.39 1.75 11.71
CA ARG A 125 13.76 2.29 11.74
C ARG A 125 13.82 3.76 12.14
N ALA A 126 12.81 4.56 11.78
CA ALA A 126 12.68 5.95 12.20
C ALA A 126 12.22 6.13 13.66
N GLY A 127 12.01 5.04 14.40
CA GLY A 127 11.65 5.03 15.82
C GLY A 127 10.15 5.21 16.08
N TYR A 128 9.31 4.82 15.13
CA TYR A 128 7.86 4.73 15.35
C TYR A 128 7.48 3.37 15.94
N GLU A 129 6.42 3.38 16.73
CA GLU A 129 5.69 2.16 17.08
C GLU A 129 4.84 1.74 15.88
N THR A 130 5.03 0.52 15.38
CA THR A 130 4.43 0.07 14.12
C THR A 130 3.37 -1.00 14.33
N GLY A 131 2.22 -0.81 13.69
CA GLY A 131 1.09 -1.73 13.78
C GLY A 131 0.47 -2.01 12.41
N ILE A 132 0.16 -3.27 12.12
CA ILE A 132 -0.72 -3.64 10.99
C ILE A 132 -1.94 -4.39 11.48
N VAL A 133 -3.13 -3.95 11.07
CA VAL A 133 -4.38 -4.64 11.40
C VAL A 133 -5.22 -4.83 10.15
N GLY A 134 -5.87 -5.98 10.01
CA GLY A 134 -6.75 -6.27 8.87
C GLY A 134 -6.24 -7.35 7.94
N LYS A 135 -5.85 -7.02 6.70
CA LYS A 135 -5.53 -8.00 5.65
C LYS A 135 -4.06 -7.96 5.26
N TRP A 136 -3.38 -9.09 5.43
CA TRP A 136 -1.98 -9.23 5.03
C TRP A 136 -1.83 -9.57 3.53
N LYS A 137 -2.03 -10.84 3.15
CA LYS A 137 -1.97 -11.34 1.76
C LYS A 137 -0.60 -11.21 1.05
N GLN A 138 0.54 -11.07 1.75
CA GLN A 138 1.83 -10.86 1.06
C GLN A 138 2.70 -12.12 0.91
N THR A 139 2.74 -12.97 1.93
CA THR A 139 3.75 -14.04 2.05
C THR A 139 3.18 -15.29 2.73
N ARG A 140 3.92 -16.40 2.69
CA ARG A 140 3.68 -17.63 3.46
C ARG A 140 4.87 -18.05 4.32
N GLY A 141 5.79 -17.14 4.57
CA GLY A 141 7.01 -17.42 5.30
C GLY A 141 7.98 -18.31 4.52
N THR A 142 8.98 -18.82 5.21
CA THR A 142 9.98 -19.75 4.67
C THR A 142 9.88 -21.09 5.40
N LYS A 143 10.81 -22.03 5.19
CA LYS A 143 10.87 -23.23 6.05
C LYS A 143 11.40 -22.92 7.44
N GLU A 144 12.25 -21.90 7.54
CA GLU A 144 12.91 -21.49 8.78
C GLU A 144 11.98 -20.66 9.65
N ILE A 145 11.11 -19.85 9.05
CA ILE A 145 10.21 -18.93 9.75
C ILE A 145 8.78 -19.15 9.26
N SER A 146 7.87 -19.44 10.19
CA SER A 146 6.45 -19.65 9.89
C SER A 146 5.82 -18.41 9.23
N ALA A 147 4.69 -18.54 8.55
CA ALA A 147 4.03 -17.38 7.95
C ALA A 147 3.56 -16.38 9.02
N GLU A 148 3.14 -16.91 10.16
CA GLU A 148 2.64 -16.22 11.33
C GLU A 148 3.71 -15.35 11.98
N ASP A 149 4.97 -15.78 11.95
CA ASP A 149 6.11 -15.01 12.45
C ASP A 149 6.73 -14.13 11.35
N TYR A 150 6.76 -14.61 10.11
CA TYR A 150 7.44 -13.92 8.99
C TYR A 150 6.81 -12.57 8.62
N ILE A 151 5.56 -12.32 8.98
CA ILE A 151 4.96 -10.98 8.82
C ILE A 151 5.76 -9.91 9.60
N ALA A 152 6.35 -10.24 10.75
CA ALA A 152 7.15 -9.30 11.54
C ALA A 152 8.42 -8.82 10.80
N GLU A 153 8.90 -9.61 9.83
CA GLU A 153 10.06 -9.28 9.00
C GLU A 153 9.82 -8.08 8.07
N PHE A 154 8.65 -7.44 8.09
CA PHE A 154 8.32 -6.24 7.31
C PHE A 154 8.20 -4.97 8.19
N GLY A 155 8.84 -4.99 9.35
CA GLY A 155 8.92 -3.86 10.27
C GLY A 155 7.60 -3.58 11.00
N TRP A 156 6.98 -4.63 11.52
CA TRP A 156 5.77 -4.55 12.35
C TRP A 156 6.07 -4.99 13.78
N ASP A 157 5.88 -4.10 14.75
CA ASP A 157 6.01 -4.43 16.18
C ASP A 157 4.76 -5.18 16.68
N GLU A 158 3.59 -4.83 16.15
CA GLU A 158 2.31 -5.48 16.45
C GLU A 158 1.51 -5.78 15.18
N PHE A 159 0.85 -6.94 15.12
CA PHE A 159 -0.01 -7.29 14.00
C PHE A 159 -1.23 -8.12 14.40
N PHE A 160 -2.38 -7.78 13.81
CA PHE A 160 -3.61 -8.55 13.92
C PHE A 160 -4.26 -8.71 12.53
N ALA A 161 -3.94 -9.81 11.85
CA ALA A 161 -4.12 -9.91 10.41
C ALA A 161 -4.77 -11.22 9.90
N PHE A 162 -5.49 -11.09 8.79
CA PHE A 162 -6.08 -12.13 7.96
C PHE A 162 -5.18 -12.51 6.77
N ASP A 163 -5.37 -13.71 6.21
CA ASP A 163 -4.69 -14.25 5.02
C ASP A 163 -3.16 -14.38 5.18
N VAL A 164 -2.70 -14.72 6.39
CA VAL A 164 -1.28 -14.91 6.75
C VAL A 164 -0.74 -16.29 6.34
N ASN A 165 -1.35 -17.37 6.80
CA ASN A 165 -0.79 -18.73 6.81
C ASN A 165 -1.66 -19.76 6.04
N ASN A 166 -1.87 -19.58 4.72
CA ASN A 166 -2.76 -20.44 3.90
C ASN A 166 -4.20 -20.66 4.44
N MET A 167 -4.57 -20.01 5.54
CA MET A 167 -5.93 -20.01 6.06
C MET A 167 -6.81 -19.32 5.02
N VAL A 168 -7.56 -20.14 4.29
CA VAL A 168 -8.80 -19.72 3.62
C VAL A 168 -9.89 -19.70 4.69
N GLY A 169 -9.67 -18.86 5.69
CA GLY A 169 -10.58 -18.69 6.81
C GLY A 169 -11.69 -17.71 6.51
N ARG A 170 -12.64 -17.59 7.45
CA ARG A 170 -13.63 -16.52 7.44
C ARG A 170 -13.00 -15.24 7.96
N ARG A 171 -13.41 -14.09 7.42
CA ARG A 171 -12.94 -12.77 7.86
C ARG A 171 -14.07 -11.87 8.37
N MET A 172 -15.32 -12.18 8.04
CA MET A 172 -16.48 -11.38 8.48
C MET A 172 -17.09 -11.96 9.75
N ILE A 173 -17.97 -12.94 9.64
CA ILE A 173 -18.65 -13.55 10.79
C ILE A 173 -17.85 -14.76 11.24
N GLU A 174 -17.60 -14.83 12.56
CA GLU A 174 -16.81 -15.90 13.17
C GLU A 174 -15.43 -16.10 12.52
N PRO A 175 -14.59 -15.05 12.55
CA PRO A 175 -13.36 -15.00 11.78
C PRO A 175 -12.23 -15.83 12.40
N ASN A 176 -11.13 -15.93 11.66
CA ASN A 176 -9.84 -16.34 12.19
C ASN A 176 -8.74 -15.38 11.74
N PHE A 177 -7.86 -15.02 12.67
CA PHE A 177 -6.78 -14.06 12.44
C PHE A 177 -5.51 -14.55 13.12
N VAL A 178 -4.37 -13.98 12.73
CA VAL A 178 -3.09 -14.14 13.43
C VAL A 178 -2.85 -12.87 14.25
N LEU A 179 -2.65 -13.02 15.55
CA LEU A 179 -2.29 -11.98 16.49
C LEU A 179 -0.87 -12.26 16.99
N ASN A 180 0.12 -11.45 16.57
CA ASN A 180 1.52 -11.55 17.01
C ASN A 180 2.06 -13.00 17.01
N GLY A 181 1.94 -13.69 15.88
CA GLY A 181 2.37 -15.09 15.71
C GLY A 181 1.34 -16.15 16.13
N GLU A 182 0.29 -15.77 16.87
CA GLU A 182 -0.70 -16.72 17.40
C GLU A 182 -2.00 -16.73 16.59
N ILE A 183 -2.45 -17.92 16.17
CA ILE A 183 -3.73 -18.09 15.48
C ILE A 183 -4.88 -17.96 16.49
N LYS A 184 -5.77 -16.99 16.27
CA LYS A 184 -7.01 -16.78 17.03
C LYS A 184 -8.22 -17.19 16.22
N ASN A 185 -9.06 -18.05 16.79
CA ASN A 185 -10.31 -18.53 16.19
C ASN A 185 -11.51 -18.02 17.00
N TYR A 186 -12.34 -17.17 16.40
CA TYR A 186 -13.48 -16.55 17.08
C TYR A 186 -14.78 -17.23 16.67
N ARG A 187 -15.50 -17.86 17.60
CA ARG A 187 -16.72 -18.64 17.33
C ARG A 187 -17.81 -18.32 18.35
N GLY A 188 -19.07 -18.44 17.93
CA GLY A 188 -20.22 -18.14 18.80
C GLY A 188 -20.35 -16.63 19.10
N ILE A 189 -20.59 -16.31 20.37
CA ILE A 189 -20.93 -14.96 20.84
C ILE A 189 -19.69 -14.23 21.38
N ASP A 190 -19.53 -12.99 20.94
CA ASP A 190 -18.62 -11.99 21.50
C ASP A 190 -19.17 -11.49 22.85
N PRO A 191 -18.45 -11.71 23.97
CA PRO A 191 -18.90 -11.25 25.27
C PRO A 191 -19.00 -9.71 25.38
N ALA A 192 -18.29 -8.95 24.54
CA ALA A 192 -18.33 -7.49 24.57
C ALA A 192 -19.63 -6.93 23.95
N THR A 193 -20.19 -7.62 22.95
CA THR A 193 -21.38 -7.14 22.22
C THR A 193 -22.63 -7.95 22.53
N GLY A 194 -22.49 -9.16 23.10
CA GLY A 194 -23.59 -10.10 23.30
C GLY A 194 -24.12 -10.71 22.00
N ARG A 195 -23.43 -10.48 20.87
CA ARG A 195 -23.81 -10.95 19.53
C ARG A 195 -22.70 -11.79 18.93
N ARG A 196 -22.89 -12.31 17.71
CA ARG A 196 -21.84 -13.12 17.05
C ARG A 196 -20.55 -12.32 16.87
N TRP A 197 -19.42 -13.02 16.81
CA TRP A 197 -18.15 -12.38 16.49
C TRP A 197 -18.15 -11.78 15.09
N TYR A 198 -17.75 -10.52 14.98
CA TYR A 198 -17.54 -9.82 13.72
C TYR A 198 -16.09 -9.36 13.57
N GLY A 199 -15.42 -9.86 12.53
CA GLY A 199 -14.00 -9.61 12.25
C GLY A 199 -13.65 -8.16 12.01
N PRO A 200 -14.38 -7.40 11.18
CA PRO A 200 -14.12 -5.97 11.02
C PRO A 200 -14.13 -5.19 12.33
N GLU A 201 -15.04 -5.51 13.25
CA GLU A 201 -15.13 -4.88 14.56
C GLU A 201 -14.02 -5.34 15.52
N LEU A 202 -13.62 -6.61 15.47
CA LEU A 202 -12.43 -7.11 16.17
C LEU A 202 -11.16 -6.35 15.76
N ILE A 203 -10.96 -6.21 14.45
CA ILE A 203 -9.81 -5.49 13.88
C ILE A 203 -9.87 -4.01 14.28
N ASN A 204 -11.04 -3.38 14.20
CA ASN A 204 -11.22 -1.98 14.59
C ASN A 204 -10.91 -1.78 16.09
N ARG A 205 -11.45 -2.63 16.97
CA ARG A 205 -11.13 -2.56 18.41
C ARG A 205 -9.63 -2.67 18.69
N TYR A 206 -8.92 -3.53 17.95
CA TYR A 206 -7.46 -3.62 18.07
C TYR A 206 -6.76 -2.34 17.58
N ALA A 207 -7.20 -1.74 16.47
CA ALA A 207 -6.69 -0.45 16.01
C ALA A 207 -6.86 0.65 17.08
N LEU A 208 -8.06 0.76 17.66
CA LEU A 208 -8.35 1.77 18.68
C LEU A 208 -7.52 1.55 19.95
N ASP A 209 -7.34 0.30 20.38
CA ASP A 209 -6.48 -0.06 21.49
C ASP A 209 -5.00 0.24 21.21
N PHE A 210 -4.51 -0.05 20.01
CA PHE A 210 -3.14 0.33 19.60
C PHE A 210 -2.96 1.85 19.67
N ILE A 211 -3.86 2.63 19.07
CA ILE A 211 -3.81 4.10 19.09
C ILE A 211 -3.80 4.63 20.54
N GLU A 212 -4.65 4.11 21.42
CA GLU A 212 -4.68 4.50 22.84
C GLU A 212 -3.36 4.18 23.54
N ARG A 213 -2.87 2.95 23.43
CA ARG A 213 -1.63 2.51 24.10
C ARG A 213 -0.40 3.28 23.63
N LYS A 214 -0.35 3.65 22.35
CA LYS A 214 0.79 4.34 21.74
C LYS A 214 0.66 5.85 21.76
N ARG A 215 -0.38 6.43 22.35
CA ARG A 215 -0.68 7.87 22.27
C ARG A 215 0.44 8.83 22.70
N GLU A 216 1.39 8.37 23.52
CA GLU A 216 2.53 9.18 23.99
C GLU A 216 3.81 8.94 23.16
N GLN A 217 3.77 8.07 22.14
CA GLN A 217 4.85 7.78 21.21
C GLN A 217 4.39 8.07 19.77
N PRO A 218 5.30 8.43 18.84
CA PRO A 218 4.95 8.46 17.43
C PRO A 218 4.62 7.04 16.94
N PHE A 219 3.46 6.87 16.33
CA PHE A 219 3.03 5.56 15.82
C PHE A 219 2.68 5.59 14.34
N PHE A 220 2.86 4.44 13.69
CA PHE A 220 2.41 4.16 12.34
C PHE A 220 1.47 2.96 12.35
N LEU A 221 0.21 3.21 12.03
CA LEU A 221 -0.82 2.18 11.93
C LEU A 221 -1.23 1.99 10.47
N TYR A 222 -0.98 0.80 9.92
CA TYR A 222 -1.52 0.36 8.65
C TYR A 222 -2.81 -0.45 8.88
N TYR A 223 -3.95 0.23 8.77
CA TYR A 223 -5.27 -0.37 8.89
C TYR A 223 -5.78 -0.82 7.52
N SER A 224 -5.44 -2.05 7.16
CA SER A 224 -5.77 -2.65 5.86
C SER A 224 -7.09 -3.42 5.93
N MET A 225 -8.20 -2.70 5.84
CA MET A 225 -9.55 -3.20 6.11
C MET A 225 -9.90 -4.49 5.34
N VAL A 226 -10.64 -5.38 6.00
CA VAL A 226 -11.14 -6.64 5.40
C VAL A 226 -12.54 -6.51 4.79
N LEU A 227 -13.27 -5.42 5.10
CA LEU A 227 -14.63 -5.12 4.61
C LEU A 227 -14.66 -4.96 3.09
N MET A 228 -15.87 -5.00 2.51
CA MET A 228 -16.19 -4.83 1.08
C MET A 228 -15.77 -5.96 0.12
N HIS A 229 -14.70 -6.69 0.44
CA HIS A 229 -14.27 -7.85 -0.35
C HIS A 229 -15.30 -9.01 -0.30
N THR A 230 -15.30 -9.91 -1.29
CA THR A 230 -16.12 -11.15 -1.27
C THR A 230 -15.95 -11.94 0.02
N GLU A 231 -17.00 -12.70 0.36
CA GLU A 231 -17.45 -13.02 1.72
C GLU A 231 -18.35 -11.90 2.28
N ARG A 232 -19.22 -11.36 1.44
CA ARG A 232 -20.19 -10.33 1.80
C ARG A 232 -21.30 -10.96 2.62
N THR A 233 -21.38 -10.52 3.87
CA THR A 233 -22.36 -10.96 4.86
C THR A 233 -23.08 -9.73 5.41
N PRO A 234 -24.24 -9.88 6.07
CA PRO A 234 -24.77 -8.80 6.88
C PRO A 234 -23.73 -8.33 7.91
N THR A 235 -23.83 -7.07 8.28
CA THR A 235 -23.04 -6.47 9.34
C THR A 235 -23.86 -6.46 10.63
N PRO A 236 -23.26 -6.22 11.81
CA PRO A 236 -24.02 -5.98 13.02
C PRO A 236 -25.08 -4.89 12.87
N ASP A 237 -24.92 -3.96 11.91
CA ASP A 237 -25.88 -2.89 11.69
C ASP A 237 -26.97 -3.19 10.67
N THR A 238 -26.88 -4.29 9.91
CA THR A 238 -27.92 -4.72 8.97
C THR A 238 -29.28 -4.84 9.67
N GLU A 239 -30.32 -4.25 9.06
CA GLU A 239 -31.69 -4.30 9.55
C GLU A 239 -32.57 -5.30 8.75
N PRO A 240 -33.48 -6.03 9.43
CA PRO A 240 -33.60 -6.11 10.89
C PRO A 240 -32.38 -6.81 11.50
N LYS A 241 -31.93 -6.37 12.69
CA LYS A 241 -30.74 -6.92 13.38
C LYS A 241 -30.63 -8.45 13.40
N SER A 242 -31.77 -9.15 13.46
CA SER A 242 -31.86 -10.61 13.41
C SER A 242 -31.26 -11.24 12.16
N VAL A 243 -31.12 -10.51 11.05
CA VAL A 243 -30.48 -11.00 9.82
C VAL A 243 -29.02 -11.37 10.07
N TYR A 244 -28.29 -10.50 10.77
CA TYR A 244 -26.91 -10.77 11.17
C TYR A 244 -26.82 -11.96 12.14
N ASP A 245 -27.65 -11.95 13.19
CA ASP A 245 -27.58 -12.94 14.26
C ASP A 245 -27.89 -14.37 13.76
N ASN A 246 -28.79 -14.49 12.78
CA ASN A 246 -29.22 -15.78 12.22
C ASN A 246 -28.62 -16.10 10.85
N TYR A 247 -27.67 -15.30 10.35
CA TYR A 247 -27.12 -15.49 9.01
C TYR A 247 -26.45 -16.86 8.86
N ASP A 248 -26.89 -17.66 7.88
CA ASP A 248 -26.27 -18.93 7.54
C ASP A 248 -24.97 -18.70 6.76
N ILE A 249 -23.88 -18.60 7.51
CA ILE A 249 -22.53 -18.45 6.99
C ILE A 249 -22.06 -19.69 6.19
N HIS A 250 -22.78 -20.82 6.23
CA HIS A 250 -22.46 -22.04 5.49
C HIS A 250 -23.31 -22.22 4.22
N LYS A 251 -24.23 -21.29 3.94
CA LYS A 251 -25.10 -21.34 2.77
C LYS A 251 -24.28 -21.44 1.49
N LYS A 252 -24.49 -22.51 0.72
CA LYS A 252 -23.90 -22.65 -0.62
C LYS A 252 -24.71 -21.81 -1.61
N GLY A 253 -24.07 -20.83 -2.21
CA GLY A 253 -24.64 -20.02 -3.31
C GLY A 253 -24.00 -20.36 -4.66
N PRO A 254 -24.50 -19.79 -5.77
CA PRO A 254 -23.85 -19.93 -7.07
C PRO A 254 -22.47 -19.24 -7.06
N GLY A 255 -21.40 -20.00 -6.87
CA GLY A 255 -20.03 -19.48 -6.77
C GLY A 255 -19.11 -20.35 -5.91
N THR A 256 -17.90 -19.85 -5.62
CA THR A 256 -16.87 -20.59 -4.88
C THR A 256 -16.79 -20.25 -3.39
N LEU A 257 -17.43 -19.17 -2.93
CA LEU A 257 -17.40 -18.71 -1.54
C LEU A 257 -18.76 -18.93 -0.88
N THR A 258 -18.78 -19.77 0.16
CA THR A 258 -19.96 -20.05 0.99
C THR A 258 -20.34 -18.84 1.84
N GLY A 259 -21.63 -18.53 1.93
CA GLY A 259 -22.13 -17.40 2.72
C GLY A 259 -21.81 -16.03 2.13
N ASP A 260 -21.39 -15.93 0.87
CA ASP A 260 -21.23 -14.65 0.16
C ASP A 260 -22.55 -14.26 -0.51
N ASP A 261 -23.07 -13.10 -0.17
CA ASP A 261 -24.28 -12.53 -0.75
C ASP A 261 -23.99 -11.06 -1.17
N PRO A 262 -24.00 -10.77 -2.48
CA PRO A 262 -23.66 -9.45 -3.00
C PRO A 262 -24.62 -8.34 -2.55
N THR A 263 -25.81 -8.68 -2.06
CA THR A 263 -26.81 -7.71 -1.64
C THR A 263 -26.43 -6.96 -0.36
N PHE A 264 -25.50 -7.48 0.45
CA PHE A 264 -25.03 -6.81 1.68
C PHE A 264 -23.90 -5.80 1.47
N TYR A 265 -23.47 -5.54 0.24
CA TYR A 265 -22.40 -4.56 -0.01
C TYR A 265 -22.73 -3.14 0.52
N PRO A 266 -23.95 -2.58 0.34
CA PRO A 266 -24.30 -1.28 0.91
C PRO A 266 -24.19 -1.23 2.44
N ASP A 267 -24.57 -2.32 3.13
CA ASP A 267 -24.45 -2.43 4.59
C ASP A 267 -22.99 -2.49 5.02
N MET A 268 -22.16 -3.23 4.28
CA MET A 268 -20.73 -3.29 4.52
C MET A 268 -20.05 -1.94 4.28
N LEU A 269 -20.50 -1.16 3.28
CA LEU A 269 -19.96 0.15 2.95
C LEU A 269 -20.21 1.13 4.10
N GLN A 270 -21.46 1.20 4.56
CA GLN A 270 -21.83 2.02 5.72
C GLN A 270 -21.10 1.58 6.99
N TYR A 271 -20.89 0.27 7.18
CA TYR A 271 -20.12 -0.21 8.31
C TYR A 271 -18.63 0.14 8.21
N ALA A 272 -18.05 0.14 7.00
CA ALA A 272 -16.68 0.59 6.78
C ALA A 272 -16.52 2.07 7.12
N ASP A 273 -17.44 2.92 6.64
CA ASP A 273 -17.50 4.34 6.99
C ASP A 273 -17.59 4.55 8.52
N LYS A 274 -18.48 3.81 9.20
CA LYS A 274 -18.58 3.81 10.67
C LYS A 274 -17.25 3.46 11.35
N MET A 275 -16.57 2.39 10.92
CA MET A 275 -15.30 1.94 11.52
C MET A 275 -14.15 2.93 11.27
N ILE A 276 -14.17 3.65 10.15
CA ILE A 276 -13.23 4.76 9.92
C ILE A 276 -13.57 5.90 10.89
N GLY A 277 -14.85 6.18 11.04
CA GLY A 277 -15.32 7.19 11.98
C GLY A 277 -14.84 6.97 13.41
N THR A 278 -14.88 5.73 13.92
CA THR A 278 -14.39 5.41 15.27
C THR A 278 -12.89 5.65 15.43
N VAL A 279 -12.08 5.48 14.38
CA VAL A 279 -10.65 5.81 14.41
C VAL A 279 -10.46 7.32 14.52
N LEU A 280 -11.19 8.11 13.73
CA LEU A 280 -11.15 9.58 13.79
C LEU A 280 -11.60 10.09 15.17
N ASP A 281 -12.72 9.56 15.67
CA ASP A 281 -13.25 9.91 16.99
C ASP A 281 -12.24 9.57 18.10
N LYS A 282 -11.57 8.42 18.01
CA LYS A 282 -10.55 8.04 18.99
C LYS A 282 -9.35 8.99 18.96
N LEU A 283 -8.88 9.39 17.78
CA LEU A 283 -7.80 10.37 17.66
C LEU A 283 -8.18 11.71 18.29
N GLU A 284 -9.43 12.16 18.12
CA GLU A 284 -9.94 13.37 18.77
C GLU A 284 -10.04 13.20 20.30
N GLU A 285 -10.63 12.09 20.76
CA GLU A 285 -10.85 11.76 22.17
C GLU A 285 -9.55 11.83 22.99
N ILE A 286 -8.45 11.32 22.43
CA ILE A 286 -7.14 11.27 23.12
C ILE A 286 -6.25 12.49 22.81
N GLY A 287 -6.76 13.47 22.07
CA GLY A 287 -6.03 14.70 21.74
C GLY A 287 -4.90 14.52 20.72
N GLN A 288 -4.94 13.46 19.89
CA GLN A 288 -3.94 13.17 18.87
C GLN A 288 -4.35 13.58 17.44
N ALA A 289 -5.59 14.04 17.24
CA ALA A 289 -6.12 14.39 15.92
C ALA A 289 -5.29 15.45 15.15
N GLU A 290 -4.77 16.46 15.85
CA GLU A 290 -3.97 17.54 15.24
C GLU A 290 -2.52 17.11 14.91
N ASN A 291 -2.03 16.04 15.56
CA ASN A 291 -0.69 15.51 15.33
C ASN A 291 -0.71 14.24 14.45
N THR A 292 -1.84 13.88 13.84
CA THR A 292 -1.97 12.64 13.08
C THR A 292 -2.28 12.90 11.61
N ILE A 293 -1.45 12.34 10.73
CA ILE A 293 -1.71 12.27 9.29
C ILE A 293 -2.57 11.03 9.04
N VAL A 294 -3.76 11.22 8.49
CA VAL A 294 -4.66 10.13 8.09
C VAL A 294 -4.67 10.07 6.56
N VAL A 295 -4.34 8.90 6.01
CA VAL A 295 -4.41 8.62 4.57
C VAL A 295 -5.41 7.50 4.37
N LEU A 296 -6.45 7.73 3.58
CA LEU A 296 -7.41 6.70 3.16
C LEU A 296 -7.21 6.45 1.68
N MET A 297 -7.03 5.19 1.28
CA MET A 297 -6.91 4.79 -0.13
C MET A 297 -7.66 3.48 -0.40
N GLY A 298 -8.12 3.24 -1.64
CA GLY A 298 -8.54 1.89 -2.07
C GLY A 298 -7.39 1.07 -2.68
N ASP A 299 -7.47 -0.27 -2.65
CA ASP A 299 -6.43 -1.12 -3.25
C ASP A 299 -6.70 -1.50 -4.72
N ASN A 300 -7.97 -1.56 -5.12
CA ASN A 300 -8.43 -1.78 -6.48
C ASN A 300 -9.92 -1.44 -6.58
N GLY A 301 -10.46 -1.44 -7.79
CA GLY A 301 -11.87 -1.18 -8.02
C GLY A 301 -12.83 -2.14 -7.30
N THR A 302 -14.08 -1.72 -7.21
CA THR A 302 -15.22 -2.51 -6.73
C THR A 302 -15.54 -3.64 -7.73
N ARG A 303 -16.22 -4.71 -7.28
CA ARG A 303 -16.52 -5.84 -8.16
C ARG A 303 -17.45 -5.48 -9.33
N PRO A 304 -17.37 -6.20 -10.47
CA PRO A 304 -18.12 -5.84 -11.67
C PRO A 304 -19.64 -5.96 -11.60
N GLU A 305 -20.18 -6.64 -10.60
CA GLU A 305 -21.63 -6.69 -10.39
C GLU A 305 -22.25 -5.36 -9.92
N TYR A 306 -21.44 -4.37 -9.51
CA TYR A 306 -21.93 -3.11 -8.95
C TYR A 306 -21.91 -1.94 -9.94
N PHE A 307 -22.96 -1.12 -9.86
CA PHE A 307 -23.17 0.08 -10.65
C PHE A 307 -23.44 1.26 -9.71
N PHE A 308 -22.94 2.43 -10.06
CA PHE A 308 -23.04 3.65 -9.27
C PHE A 308 -23.69 4.74 -10.11
N THR A 309 -24.59 5.51 -9.49
CA THR A 309 -25.37 6.55 -10.16
C THR A 309 -25.11 7.91 -9.51
N TRP A 310 -24.80 8.90 -10.35
CA TRP A 310 -24.62 10.30 -9.97
C TRP A 310 -25.96 11.05 -9.99
N PRO A 311 -26.05 12.21 -9.33
CA PRO A 311 -27.27 13.04 -9.31
C PRO A 311 -27.80 13.45 -10.69
N ASP A 312 -26.94 13.49 -11.71
CA ASP A 312 -27.31 13.82 -13.09
C ASP A 312 -27.88 12.61 -13.88
N GLY A 313 -27.94 11.43 -13.24
CA GLY A 313 -28.38 10.18 -13.84
C GLY A 313 -27.27 9.40 -14.56
N THR A 314 -26.02 9.89 -14.56
CA THR A 314 -24.88 9.15 -15.11
C THR A 314 -24.68 7.85 -14.33
N VAL A 315 -24.57 6.72 -15.05
CA VAL A 315 -24.31 5.40 -14.45
C VAL A 315 -22.93 4.90 -14.82
N ARG A 316 -22.14 4.48 -13.83
CA ARG A 316 -20.82 3.85 -14.01
C ARG A 316 -20.81 2.46 -13.40
N GLN A 317 -20.25 1.50 -14.13
CA GLN A 317 -20.01 0.15 -13.63
C GLN A 317 -18.60 0.03 -13.04
N ALA A 318 -18.46 -0.68 -11.93
CA ALA A 318 -17.14 -1.01 -11.37
C ALA A 318 -16.50 -2.21 -12.10
N TYR A 319 -15.19 -2.42 -11.94
CA TYR A 319 -14.46 -3.34 -12.80
C TYR A 319 -13.21 -3.99 -12.18
N LYS A 320 -13.27 -4.40 -10.90
CA LYS A 320 -12.17 -5.17 -10.27
C LYS A 320 -11.62 -6.26 -11.20
N GLY A 321 -10.29 -6.34 -11.30
CA GLY A 321 -9.60 -7.34 -12.13
C GLY A 321 -9.58 -7.00 -13.64
N LYS A 322 -9.95 -5.76 -14.00
CA LYS A 322 -9.82 -5.17 -15.34
C LYS A 322 -9.00 -3.88 -15.24
N HIS A 323 -8.38 -3.50 -16.35
CA HIS A 323 -7.48 -2.35 -16.41
C HIS A 323 -8.18 -1.03 -16.77
N VAL A 324 -9.50 -1.06 -16.94
CA VAL A 324 -10.32 0.12 -17.22
C VAL A 324 -10.54 0.96 -15.96
N GLU A 325 -11.05 2.19 -16.10
CA GLU A 325 -11.22 3.17 -15.01
C GLU A 325 -11.80 2.54 -13.73
N GLY A 326 -12.94 1.86 -13.82
CA GLY A 326 -13.62 1.26 -12.66
C GLY A 326 -12.87 0.10 -11.99
N GLY A 327 -11.73 -0.34 -12.55
CA GLY A 327 -10.88 -1.38 -12.00
C GLY A 327 -9.60 -0.87 -11.33
N ILE A 328 -9.11 0.30 -11.75
CA ILE A 328 -7.81 0.85 -11.30
C ILE A 328 -7.93 2.21 -10.59
N HIS A 329 -9.01 2.98 -10.77
CA HIS A 329 -9.21 4.27 -10.10
C HIS A 329 -9.90 4.07 -8.75
N VAL A 330 -9.19 4.43 -7.68
CA VAL A 330 -9.54 4.23 -6.27
C VAL A 330 -9.70 5.58 -5.55
N PRO A 331 -10.43 5.65 -4.42
CA PRO A 331 -10.43 6.86 -3.62
C PRO A 331 -9.05 7.08 -3.01
N LEU A 332 -8.67 8.35 -2.81
CA LEU A 332 -7.52 8.78 -2.04
C LEU A 332 -7.84 10.10 -1.33
N LEU A 333 -7.96 10.04 0.00
CA LEU A 333 -8.25 11.18 0.87
C LEU A 333 -7.11 11.33 1.89
N ILE A 334 -6.64 12.55 2.10
CA ILE A 334 -5.54 12.84 3.02
C ILE A 334 -5.98 13.94 3.98
N ARG A 335 -5.86 13.71 5.28
CA ARG A 335 -6.13 14.68 6.35
C ARG A 335 -4.88 14.86 7.20
N ALA A 336 -4.40 16.09 7.33
CA ALA A 336 -3.25 16.43 8.17
C ALA A 336 -3.39 17.87 8.70
N PRO A 337 -4.14 18.09 9.79
CA PRO A 337 -4.42 19.44 10.30
C PRO A 337 -3.15 20.25 10.54
N GLY A 338 -3.17 21.52 10.12
CA GLY A 338 -2.02 22.42 10.22
C GLY A 338 -0.84 22.09 9.29
N ARG A 339 -0.90 20.99 8.52
CA ARG A 339 0.16 20.56 7.58
C ARG A 339 -0.29 20.59 6.11
N ILE A 340 -1.58 20.44 5.85
CA ILE A 340 -2.19 20.62 4.52
C ILE A 340 -3.40 21.56 4.63
N PRO A 341 -3.75 22.28 3.55
CA PRO A 341 -4.99 23.04 3.49
C PRO A 341 -6.21 22.11 3.51
N ALA A 342 -7.23 22.47 4.31
CA ALA A 342 -8.50 21.76 4.34
C ALA A 342 -9.37 22.11 3.13
N LYS A 343 -10.25 21.18 2.75
CA LYS A 343 -11.21 21.31 1.66
C LYS A 343 -10.56 21.67 0.32
N THR A 344 -9.49 20.97 -0.02
CA THR A 344 -8.79 21.15 -1.30
C THR A 344 -8.86 19.89 -2.16
N GLU A 345 -8.63 20.07 -3.45
CA GLU A 345 -8.65 19.01 -4.45
C GLU A 345 -7.29 18.95 -5.15
N TYR A 346 -6.82 17.73 -5.42
CA TYR A 346 -5.62 17.47 -6.20
C TYR A 346 -5.96 16.61 -7.42
N ASP A 347 -5.92 17.22 -8.60
CA ASP A 347 -6.19 16.55 -9.89
C ASP A 347 -4.93 15.95 -10.54
N GLY A 348 -3.76 16.05 -9.91
CA GLY A 348 -2.53 15.45 -10.44
C GLY A 348 -2.53 13.92 -10.38
N LEU A 349 -1.79 13.27 -11.28
CA LEU A 349 -1.72 11.81 -11.32
C LEU A 349 -0.99 11.25 -10.09
N VAL A 350 -1.67 10.36 -9.36
CA VAL A 350 -1.09 9.58 -8.27
C VAL A 350 -1.12 8.10 -8.63
N TYR A 351 0.00 7.43 -8.48
CA TYR A 351 0.08 5.96 -8.56
C TYR A 351 0.35 5.37 -7.18
N VAL A 352 -0.08 4.12 -6.97
CA VAL A 352 0.07 3.42 -5.69
C VAL A 352 1.50 3.46 -5.11
N THR A 353 2.53 3.45 -5.95
CA THR A 353 3.93 3.52 -5.53
C THR A 353 4.29 4.82 -4.82
N ASP A 354 3.51 5.88 -5.01
CA ASP A 354 3.79 7.24 -4.54
C ASP A 354 3.43 7.42 -3.06
N ILE A 355 2.59 6.55 -2.52
CA ILE A 355 2.15 6.66 -1.13
C ILE A 355 3.33 6.51 -0.17
N LEU A 356 4.23 5.53 -0.39
CA LEU A 356 5.40 5.34 0.47
C LEU A 356 6.28 6.61 0.56
N PRO A 357 6.78 7.19 -0.55
CA PRO A 357 7.58 8.40 -0.46
C PRO A 357 6.78 9.59 0.07
N MET A 358 5.49 9.70 -0.24
CA MET A 358 4.63 10.76 0.29
C MET A 358 4.49 10.69 1.81
N ILE A 359 4.16 9.54 2.40
CA ILE A 359 4.01 9.42 3.86
C ILE A 359 5.34 9.57 4.59
N CYS A 360 6.46 9.15 3.98
CA CYS A 360 7.79 9.36 4.56
C CYS A 360 8.15 10.86 4.57
N GLU A 361 7.94 11.57 3.47
CA GLU A 361 8.19 13.02 3.41
C GLU A 361 7.30 13.79 4.39
N ALA A 362 6.01 13.46 4.45
CA ALA A 362 5.05 14.06 5.38
C ALA A 362 5.45 13.86 6.86
N ALA A 363 6.06 12.71 7.17
CA ALA A 363 6.54 12.33 8.49
C ALA A 363 7.99 12.77 8.79
N GLY A 364 8.70 13.35 7.81
CA GLY A 364 10.12 13.71 7.93
C GLY A 364 11.06 12.51 8.04
N ILE A 365 10.71 11.39 7.39
CA ILE A 365 11.49 10.15 7.36
C ILE A 365 12.35 10.10 6.10
N GLU A 366 13.65 9.92 6.27
CA GLU A 366 14.58 9.70 5.15
C GLU A 366 14.42 8.28 4.60
N ILE A 367 14.39 8.16 3.26
CA ILE A 367 14.35 6.87 2.57
C ILE A 367 15.76 6.54 2.09
N PRO A 368 16.40 5.47 2.61
CA PRO A 368 17.66 4.99 2.08
C PRO A 368 17.53 4.65 0.60
N ASN A 369 18.45 5.17 -0.22
CA ASN A 369 18.45 4.98 -1.67
C ASN A 369 17.11 5.33 -2.35
N GLN A 370 16.51 6.49 -2.02
CA GLN A 370 15.25 6.96 -2.60
C GLN A 370 15.16 6.84 -4.14
N LYS A 371 16.29 6.96 -4.85
CA LYS A 371 16.40 6.76 -6.30
C LYS A 371 16.02 5.34 -6.80
N ASP A 372 15.96 4.37 -5.89
CA ASP A 372 15.60 2.98 -6.20
C ASP A 372 14.08 2.73 -6.09
N LEU A 373 13.31 3.75 -5.70
CA LEU A 373 11.85 3.72 -5.76
C LEU A 373 11.36 4.19 -7.13
N ASP A 374 10.22 3.64 -7.57
CA ASP A 374 9.49 4.17 -8.73
C ASP A 374 8.47 5.25 -8.30
N GLY A 375 8.09 5.25 -7.02
CA GLY A 375 7.21 6.25 -6.42
C GLY A 375 7.85 7.63 -6.36
N ILE A 376 7.03 8.66 -6.61
CA ILE A 376 7.45 10.06 -6.46
C ILE A 376 6.51 10.70 -5.45
N SER A 377 7.06 11.33 -4.42
CA SER A 377 6.23 12.03 -3.43
C SER A 377 5.45 13.16 -4.10
N PHE A 378 4.18 13.26 -3.74
CA PHE A 378 3.30 14.37 -4.10
C PHE A 378 2.92 15.21 -2.86
N TRP A 379 3.65 15.04 -1.74
CA TRP A 379 3.44 15.82 -0.52
C TRP A 379 3.56 17.33 -0.74
N PRO A 380 4.52 17.85 -1.53
CA PRO A 380 4.61 19.28 -1.81
C PRO A 380 3.34 19.86 -2.45
N GLN A 381 2.64 19.08 -3.29
CA GLN A 381 1.42 19.52 -3.96
C GLN A 381 0.26 19.57 -2.97
N VAL A 382 0.04 18.49 -2.21
CA VAL A 382 -1.09 18.44 -1.25
C VAL A 382 -0.88 19.32 -0.03
N SER A 383 0.36 19.70 0.30
CA SER A 383 0.66 20.69 1.35
C SER A 383 0.70 22.14 0.87
N GLY A 384 0.48 22.38 -0.43
CA GLY A 384 0.49 23.73 -1.01
C GLY A 384 1.88 24.37 -1.16
N GLN A 385 2.94 23.55 -1.11
CA GLN A 385 4.33 23.99 -1.30
C GLN A 385 4.73 24.07 -2.78
N SER A 386 4.02 23.36 -3.66
CA SER A 386 4.25 23.36 -5.11
C SER A 386 2.94 23.19 -5.88
N GLU A 387 2.84 23.81 -7.05
CA GLU A 387 1.76 23.55 -8.03
C GLU A 387 2.23 22.62 -9.16
N ASP A 388 3.55 22.36 -9.27
CA ASP A 388 4.11 21.53 -10.33
C ASP A 388 3.80 20.05 -10.07
N GLU A 389 3.07 19.39 -10.97
CA GLU A 389 2.78 17.96 -10.84
C GLU A 389 4.09 17.12 -10.93
N PRO A 390 4.30 16.12 -10.04
CA PRO A 390 5.53 15.34 -10.02
C PRO A 390 5.65 14.38 -11.21
N ARG A 391 4.56 14.15 -11.96
CA ARG A 391 4.50 13.31 -13.16
C ARG A 391 3.36 13.71 -14.07
N ASP A 392 3.52 13.41 -15.35
CA ASP A 392 2.52 13.60 -16.40
C ASP A 392 1.91 12.27 -16.91
N SER A 393 2.43 11.13 -16.43
CA SER A 393 2.10 9.80 -16.92
C SER A 393 2.39 8.69 -15.89
N ILE A 394 1.75 7.54 -16.05
CA ILE A 394 1.90 6.34 -15.23
C ILE A 394 2.23 5.14 -16.13
N THR A 395 3.23 4.36 -15.74
CA THR A 395 3.57 3.07 -16.38
C THR A 395 3.17 1.91 -15.47
N THR A 396 2.53 0.89 -16.04
CA THR A 396 2.10 -0.32 -15.33
C THR A 396 2.67 -1.56 -16.00
N TRP A 397 3.35 -2.40 -15.22
CA TRP A 397 3.66 -3.79 -15.57
C TRP A 397 2.82 -4.71 -14.69
N TYR A 398 1.97 -5.56 -15.29
CA TYR A 398 1.02 -6.37 -14.54
C TYR A 398 1.01 -7.83 -14.98
N LEU A 399 1.11 -8.72 -13.99
CA LEU A 399 1.07 -10.18 -14.18
C LEU A 399 -0.13 -10.85 -13.50
N GLY A 400 -0.89 -10.09 -12.69
CA GLY A 400 -1.90 -10.67 -11.79
C GLY A 400 -1.27 -11.69 -10.84
N ASN A 401 -1.97 -12.79 -10.56
CA ASN A 401 -1.51 -13.81 -9.62
C ASN A 401 -0.68 -14.93 -10.27
N ASN A 402 -0.11 -14.70 -11.46
CA ASN A 402 0.70 -15.70 -12.16
C ASN A 402 2.17 -15.63 -11.71
N HIS A 403 2.92 -16.70 -12.00
CA HIS A 403 4.36 -16.74 -11.75
C HIS A 403 5.12 -15.94 -12.82
N TYR A 404 6.19 -15.22 -12.44
CA TYR A 404 6.92 -14.28 -13.31
C TYR A 404 7.46 -14.87 -14.61
N THR A 405 7.68 -16.18 -14.66
CA THR A 405 8.11 -16.89 -15.88
C THR A 405 7.00 -17.10 -16.89
N GLN A 406 5.74 -16.79 -16.56
CA GLN A 406 4.60 -16.92 -17.46
C GLN A 406 4.38 -15.60 -18.20
N GLU A 407 5.35 -15.26 -19.04
CA GLU A 407 5.43 -13.99 -19.77
C GLU A 407 4.20 -13.72 -20.64
N GLU A 408 3.49 -14.77 -21.08
CA GLU A 408 2.25 -14.65 -21.85
C GLU A 408 1.10 -13.96 -21.09
N PHE A 409 1.21 -13.84 -19.76
CA PHE A 409 0.23 -13.15 -18.93
C PHE A 409 0.60 -11.71 -18.61
N ILE A 410 1.82 -11.29 -18.94
CA ILE A 410 2.27 -9.92 -18.73
C ILE A 410 1.42 -8.97 -19.58
N LEU A 411 1.01 -7.87 -18.95
CA LEU A 411 0.37 -6.74 -19.60
C LEU A 411 1.11 -5.48 -19.20
N GLU A 412 1.54 -4.73 -20.20
CA GLU A 412 2.22 -3.45 -20.01
C GLU A 412 1.43 -2.34 -20.68
N TYR A 413 1.28 -1.23 -19.96
CA TYR A 413 0.67 -0.01 -20.51
C TYR A 413 1.15 1.24 -19.80
N ALA A 414 1.09 2.34 -20.54
CA ALA A 414 1.32 3.68 -20.02
C ALA A 414 0.09 4.54 -20.27
N PHE A 415 -0.23 5.46 -19.37
CA PHE A 415 -1.34 6.39 -19.55
C PHE A 415 -1.06 7.74 -18.89
N ASP A 416 -1.69 8.76 -19.44
CA ASP A 416 -1.77 10.10 -18.86
C ASP A 416 -3.25 10.45 -18.60
N LYS A 417 -3.55 11.72 -18.30
CA LYS A 417 -4.92 12.19 -18.02
C LYS A 417 -5.89 11.99 -19.19
N ARG A 418 -5.41 11.84 -20.43
CA ARG A 418 -6.22 11.79 -21.66
C ARG A 418 -6.06 10.51 -22.46
N TYR A 419 -4.87 9.93 -22.53
CA TYR A 419 -4.54 8.82 -23.42
C TYR A 419 -3.95 7.63 -22.68
N LYS A 420 -4.17 6.44 -23.24
CA LYS A 420 -3.61 5.19 -22.74
C LYS A 420 -3.11 4.32 -23.88
N ARG A 421 -1.87 3.84 -23.74
CA ARG A 421 -1.21 2.95 -24.70
C ARG A 421 -0.83 1.64 -24.01
N TYR A 422 -1.27 0.52 -24.57
CA TYR A 422 -0.78 -0.81 -24.24
C TYR A 422 0.43 -1.14 -25.12
N ALA A 423 1.41 -1.83 -24.55
CA ALA A 423 2.55 -2.35 -25.28
C ALA A 423 2.12 -3.36 -26.36
N PRO A 424 2.95 -3.57 -27.41
CA PRO A 424 2.79 -4.66 -28.37
C PRO A 424 2.57 -6.02 -27.73
N ASP A 425 1.70 -6.83 -28.32
CA ASP A 425 1.53 -8.25 -27.99
C ASP A 425 1.29 -9.10 -29.26
N GLY A 426 1.20 -10.43 -29.11
CA GLY A 426 1.00 -11.33 -30.24
C GLY A 426 -0.32 -11.15 -31.01
N MET A 427 -1.30 -10.43 -30.45
CA MET A 427 -2.59 -10.11 -31.09
C MET A 427 -2.60 -8.70 -31.70
N TYR A 428 -1.86 -7.78 -31.11
CA TYR A 428 -1.71 -6.38 -31.51
C TYR A 428 -0.21 -6.03 -31.58
N PRO A 429 0.46 -6.29 -32.72
CA PRO A 429 1.91 -6.10 -32.87
C PRO A 429 2.39 -4.65 -32.71
N GLU A 430 1.49 -3.67 -32.84
CA GLU A 430 1.79 -2.25 -32.63
C GLU A 430 1.32 -1.75 -31.26
N GLY A 431 0.69 -2.63 -30.47
CA GLY A 431 0.02 -2.27 -29.23
C GLY A 431 -1.41 -1.77 -29.48
N ARG A 432 -2.01 -1.19 -28.44
CA ARG A 432 -3.38 -0.65 -28.51
C ARG A 432 -3.41 0.75 -27.92
N PHE A 433 -4.23 1.64 -28.46
CA PHE A 433 -4.27 3.04 -28.06
C PHE A 433 -5.71 3.54 -27.85
N PHE A 434 -5.95 4.28 -26.78
CA PHE A 434 -7.29 4.72 -26.37
C PHE A 434 -7.27 6.19 -25.93
N GLU A 435 -8.33 6.93 -26.26
CA GLU A 435 -8.61 8.25 -25.67
C GLU A 435 -9.30 8.05 -24.32
N TYR A 436 -8.49 7.69 -23.32
CA TYR A 436 -8.89 7.29 -21.97
C TYR A 436 -9.93 8.21 -21.33
N ALA A 437 -9.78 9.53 -21.42
CA ALA A 437 -10.70 10.48 -20.79
C ALA A 437 -12.16 10.36 -21.26
N ASN A 438 -12.37 9.93 -22.51
CA ASN A 438 -13.70 9.81 -23.11
C ASN A 438 -14.14 8.34 -23.31
N ASP A 439 -13.21 7.40 -23.18
CA ASP A 439 -13.43 5.96 -23.35
C ASP A 439 -12.97 5.19 -22.10
N LEU A 440 -13.62 5.47 -20.97
CA LEU A 440 -13.28 4.90 -19.66
C LEU A 440 -13.41 3.37 -19.61
N LEU A 441 -14.16 2.76 -20.54
CA LEU A 441 -14.33 1.32 -20.69
C LEU A 441 -13.40 0.70 -21.73
N GLU A 442 -12.62 1.52 -22.44
CA GLU A 442 -11.67 1.12 -23.48
C GLU A 442 -12.33 0.27 -24.59
N GLU A 443 -13.45 0.75 -25.12
CA GLU A 443 -14.27 0.06 -26.13
C GLU A 443 -14.04 0.54 -27.58
N ALA A 444 -13.18 1.54 -27.80
CA ALA A 444 -12.83 2.03 -29.14
C ALA A 444 -12.33 0.92 -30.08
N GLY A 445 -12.69 1.00 -31.37
CA GLY A 445 -12.37 -0.01 -32.39
C GLY A 445 -13.45 -1.09 -32.57
N ALA A 446 -14.64 -0.91 -31.98
CA ALA A 446 -15.82 -1.73 -32.30
C ALA A 446 -16.24 -1.54 -33.78
N PRO A 447 -16.63 -2.61 -34.52
CA PRO A 447 -16.94 -3.96 -34.04
C PRO A 447 -15.75 -4.95 -34.05
N VAL A 448 -14.51 -4.52 -34.32
CA VAL A 448 -13.34 -5.40 -34.38
C VAL A 448 -12.88 -5.80 -32.96
N LYS A 449 -13.68 -6.66 -32.30
CA LYS A 449 -13.26 -7.37 -31.09
C LYS A 449 -12.48 -8.61 -31.51
N LYS A 450 -11.19 -8.69 -31.18
CA LYS A 450 -10.45 -9.96 -31.33
C LYS A 450 -10.65 -10.79 -30.07
N LYS A 451 -11.14 -12.03 -30.24
CA LYS A 451 -11.32 -12.99 -29.15
C LYS A 451 -9.95 -13.51 -28.71
N ILE A 452 -9.62 -13.42 -27.42
CA ILE A 452 -8.43 -14.06 -26.86
C ILE A 452 -8.66 -15.59 -26.85
N PRO A 453 -7.86 -16.41 -27.56
CA PRO A 453 -7.92 -17.86 -27.37
C PRO A 453 -7.45 -18.20 -25.93
N LYS A 454 -8.22 -19.05 -25.24
CA LYS A 454 -7.92 -19.70 -23.93
C LYS A 454 -8.14 -18.93 -22.61
N ARG A 455 -8.68 -17.70 -22.59
CA ARG A 455 -8.94 -16.97 -21.32
C ARG A 455 -10.42 -16.61 -21.15
N TRP A 456 -11.23 -17.45 -20.50
CA TRP A 456 -12.56 -17.10 -19.96
C TRP A 456 -13.46 -16.21 -20.85
N ASN A 457 -13.50 -16.40 -22.18
CA ASN A 457 -14.24 -15.54 -23.13
C ASN A 457 -13.98 -14.01 -22.96
N ARG A 458 -12.77 -13.58 -22.58
CA ARG A 458 -12.44 -12.14 -22.53
C ARG A 458 -12.09 -11.61 -23.93
N TYR A 459 -12.76 -10.54 -24.35
CA TYR A 459 -12.49 -9.81 -25.59
C TYR A 459 -11.59 -8.61 -25.28
N ARG A 460 -10.65 -8.29 -26.18
CA ARG A 460 -9.94 -7.01 -26.19
C ARG A 460 -10.44 -6.20 -27.38
N TYR A 461 -10.76 -4.94 -27.13
CA TYR A 461 -11.00 -3.98 -28.19
C TYR A 461 -9.66 -3.58 -28.80
N ALA A 462 -9.68 -3.24 -30.09
CA ALA A 462 -8.48 -2.88 -30.84
C ALA A 462 -7.90 -1.53 -30.43
N GLY A 463 -8.73 -0.63 -29.89
CA GLY A 463 -8.37 0.78 -29.71
C GLY A 463 -8.63 1.59 -30.97
N LEU A 464 -8.14 2.82 -30.97
CA LEU A 464 -8.16 3.73 -32.11
C LEU A 464 -7.38 3.13 -33.29
N ASP A 465 -7.83 3.45 -34.50
CA ASP A 465 -7.12 3.10 -35.72
C ASP A 465 -5.84 3.94 -35.84
N LEU A 466 -4.69 3.26 -35.78
CA LEU A 466 -3.37 3.89 -35.73
C LEU A 466 -3.01 4.63 -37.03
N ASP A 467 -3.61 4.24 -38.16
CA ASP A 467 -3.39 4.86 -39.47
C ASP A 467 -4.15 6.19 -39.64
N THR A 468 -5.09 6.48 -38.74
CA THR A 468 -5.98 7.64 -38.85
C THR A 468 -5.92 8.57 -37.63
N LEU A 469 -4.92 8.41 -36.76
CA LEU A 469 -4.71 9.28 -35.61
C LEU A 469 -4.50 10.74 -36.06
N ASN A 470 -5.13 11.66 -35.34
CA ASN A 470 -4.83 13.08 -35.51
C ASN A 470 -3.45 13.43 -34.91
N THR A 471 -2.98 14.67 -35.13
CA THR A 471 -1.64 15.11 -34.70
C THR A 471 -1.39 14.95 -33.20
N ASP A 472 -2.37 15.26 -32.37
CA ASP A 472 -2.26 15.16 -30.90
C ASP A 472 -2.23 13.70 -30.45
N GLN A 473 -3.12 12.88 -31.00
CA GLN A 473 -3.15 11.43 -30.77
C GLN A 473 -1.84 10.75 -31.20
N GLN A 474 -1.29 11.13 -32.35
CA GLN A 474 -0.03 10.58 -32.85
C GLN A 474 1.15 10.96 -31.91
N ALA A 475 1.19 12.20 -31.43
CA ALA A 475 2.21 12.64 -30.47
C ALA A 475 2.10 11.87 -29.14
N ALA A 476 0.88 11.71 -28.61
CA ALA A 476 0.64 10.95 -27.38
C ALA A 476 0.97 9.45 -27.55
N TYR A 477 0.59 8.85 -28.67
CA TYR A 477 0.95 7.47 -29.00
C TYR A 477 2.47 7.28 -28.97
N GLN A 478 3.24 8.15 -29.63
CA GLN A 478 4.71 8.06 -29.64
C GLN A 478 5.31 8.29 -28.25
N ARG A 479 4.87 9.32 -27.51
CA ARG A 479 5.37 9.61 -26.15
C ARG A 479 5.14 8.44 -25.19
N LEU A 480 3.92 7.90 -25.12
CA LEU A 480 3.61 6.77 -24.25
C LEU A 480 4.33 5.48 -24.69
N GLY A 481 4.64 5.34 -25.98
CA GLY A 481 5.49 4.27 -26.50
C GLY A 481 6.92 4.35 -26.00
N ALA A 482 7.55 5.51 -26.19
CA ALA A 482 8.89 5.77 -25.71
C ALA A 482 8.99 5.59 -24.18
N LEU A 483 7.93 5.97 -23.45
CA LEU A 483 7.85 5.72 -22.01
C LEU A 483 7.85 4.22 -21.69
N LEU A 484 7.05 3.41 -22.38
CA LEU A 484 7.07 1.95 -22.23
C LEU A 484 8.44 1.35 -22.55
N GLU A 485 9.08 1.78 -23.63
CA GLU A 485 10.41 1.33 -24.03
C GLU A 485 11.48 1.70 -22.99
N SER A 486 11.40 2.90 -22.40
CA SER A 486 12.33 3.33 -21.34
C SER A 486 12.20 2.53 -20.03
N HIS A 487 11.05 1.86 -19.83
CA HIS A 487 10.78 0.98 -18.69
C HIS A 487 10.95 -0.51 -19.02
N ALA A 488 11.56 -0.83 -20.16
CA ALA A 488 11.90 -2.20 -20.53
C ALA A 488 12.83 -2.85 -19.49
N TYR A 489 12.80 -4.18 -19.43
CA TYR A 489 13.64 -4.93 -18.49
C TYR A 489 15.13 -4.79 -18.83
N VAL A 490 15.91 -4.43 -17.82
CA VAL A 490 17.38 -4.32 -17.85
C VAL A 490 17.91 -5.24 -16.75
N PRO A 491 18.64 -6.32 -17.08
CA PRO A 491 19.18 -7.24 -16.10
C PRO A 491 20.30 -6.60 -15.29
N VAL A 492 20.53 -7.14 -14.09
CA VAL A 492 21.74 -6.84 -13.32
C VAL A 492 22.93 -7.55 -13.97
N GLU A 493 24.04 -6.83 -14.14
CA GLU A 493 25.28 -7.34 -14.76
C GLU A 493 26.42 -7.49 -13.75
N SER A 494 26.48 -6.62 -12.73
CA SER A 494 27.54 -6.66 -11.71
C SER A 494 27.06 -6.15 -10.35
N LEU A 495 27.74 -6.61 -9.29
CA LEU A 495 27.57 -6.15 -7.91
C LEU A 495 28.93 -5.84 -7.29
N GLN A 496 29.00 -4.78 -6.50
CA GLN A 496 30.18 -4.45 -5.71
C GLN A 496 29.79 -4.00 -4.30
N VAL A 497 30.09 -4.82 -3.29
CA VAL A 497 30.01 -4.39 -1.90
C VAL A 497 31.18 -3.45 -1.59
N ILE A 498 30.86 -2.24 -1.15
CA ILE A 498 31.83 -1.24 -0.72
C ILE A 498 31.94 -1.30 0.80
N LYS A 499 33.17 -1.50 1.26
CA LYS A 499 33.54 -1.43 2.69
C LYS A 499 34.24 -0.11 3.01
N THR A 500 34.18 0.30 4.26
CA THR A 500 35.13 1.26 4.83
C THR A 500 36.46 0.57 5.15
N GLU A 501 37.57 1.30 5.09
CA GLU A 501 38.94 0.73 5.24
C GLU A 501 39.31 0.40 6.70
N ALA A 502 38.52 0.81 7.68
CA ALA A 502 38.82 0.62 9.10
C ALA A 502 38.28 -0.71 9.65
N PRO A 503 39.00 -1.38 10.58
CA PRO A 503 38.43 -2.48 11.35
C PRO A 503 37.24 -1.97 12.17
N ILE A 504 36.18 -2.78 12.22
CA ILE A 504 34.96 -2.44 12.96
C ILE A 504 35.12 -2.97 14.39
N ARG A 505 34.75 -2.17 15.40
CA ARG A 505 34.84 -2.59 16.80
C ARG A 505 33.58 -3.29 17.27
N VAL A 506 33.72 -4.21 18.23
CA VAL A 506 32.58 -4.82 18.93
C VAL A 506 31.65 -3.72 19.48
N GLY A 507 30.34 -3.89 19.29
CA GLY A 507 29.30 -2.95 19.70
C GLY A 507 29.04 -1.80 18.72
N HIS A 508 29.85 -1.63 17.68
CA HIS A 508 29.62 -0.63 16.64
C HIS A 508 28.69 -1.15 15.53
N ARG A 509 28.07 -0.20 14.84
CA ARG A 509 27.31 -0.43 13.61
C ARG A 509 28.00 0.27 12.45
N GLU A 510 27.95 -0.35 11.28
CA GLU A 510 28.53 0.20 10.05
C GLU A 510 27.56 0.04 8.89
N ALA A 511 27.32 1.10 8.13
CA ALA A 511 26.51 1.03 6.92
C ALA A 511 27.39 0.60 5.73
N LEU A 512 27.08 -0.56 5.16
CA LEU A 512 27.66 -1.01 3.90
C LEU A 512 26.75 -0.60 2.75
N SER A 513 27.35 -0.35 1.58
CA SER A 513 26.61 -0.11 0.35
C SER A 513 26.98 -1.16 -0.69
N CYS A 514 26.01 -1.52 -1.54
CA CYS A 514 26.27 -2.34 -2.73
C CYS A 514 25.99 -1.50 -3.97
N VAL A 515 27.00 -1.33 -4.83
CA VAL A 515 26.79 -0.79 -6.18
C VAL A 515 26.23 -1.91 -7.06
N VAL A 516 25.15 -1.63 -7.77
CA VAL A 516 24.51 -2.54 -8.72
C VAL A 516 24.62 -1.90 -10.10
N GLU A 517 25.20 -2.64 -11.06
CA GLU A 517 25.35 -2.17 -12.43
C GLU A 517 24.55 -3.03 -13.42
N PRO A 518 24.00 -2.41 -14.49
CA PRO A 518 23.98 -0.96 -14.70
C PRO A 518 23.04 -0.26 -13.71
N SER A 519 23.27 1.04 -13.47
CA SER A 519 22.49 1.80 -12.46
C SER A 519 20.97 1.86 -12.73
N ASN A 520 20.55 1.58 -13.96
CA ASN A 520 19.16 1.49 -14.39
C ASN A 520 18.62 0.04 -14.43
N ALA A 521 19.33 -0.93 -13.84
CA ALA A 521 18.83 -2.31 -13.74
C ALA A 521 17.44 -2.34 -13.09
N THR A 522 16.54 -3.15 -13.66
CA THR A 522 15.13 -3.17 -13.25
C THR A 522 14.96 -3.76 -11.85
N ARG A 523 15.64 -4.86 -11.55
CA ARG A 523 15.55 -5.58 -10.27
C ARG A 523 16.81 -5.39 -9.45
N ASN A 524 17.13 -4.12 -9.17
CA ASN A 524 18.35 -3.68 -8.50
C ASN A 524 18.39 -3.91 -6.97
N GLY A 525 17.47 -4.72 -6.43
CA GLY A 525 17.50 -5.10 -5.02
C GLY A 525 18.69 -6.02 -4.70
N VAL A 526 19.07 -6.08 -3.43
CA VAL A 526 20.09 -7.01 -2.94
C VAL A 526 19.62 -7.77 -1.71
N ILE A 527 20.14 -8.98 -1.52
CA ILE A 527 19.94 -9.77 -0.29
C ILE A 527 21.27 -9.82 0.45
N TRP A 528 21.29 -9.29 1.67
CA TRP A 528 22.47 -9.30 2.53
C TRP A 528 22.56 -10.59 3.34
N GLN A 529 23.76 -11.11 3.51
CA GLN A 529 24.03 -12.28 4.34
C GLN A 529 25.37 -12.13 5.07
N SER A 530 25.38 -12.54 6.33
CA SER A 530 26.61 -12.77 7.10
C SER A 530 26.94 -14.27 7.13
N SER A 531 28.21 -14.62 6.95
CA SER A 531 28.69 -16.00 7.12
C SER A 531 28.67 -16.47 8.57
N ASP A 532 28.70 -15.54 9.53
CA ASP A 532 28.65 -15.81 10.96
C ASP A 532 27.93 -14.67 11.70
N PRO A 533 26.59 -14.72 11.81
CA PRO A 533 25.81 -13.71 12.51
C PRO A 533 26.16 -13.54 13.99
N GLU A 534 26.83 -14.52 14.63
CA GLU A 534 27.28 -14.41 16.02
C GLU A 534 28.52 -13.51 16.17
N VAL A 535 29.30 -13.34 15.11
CA VAL A 535 30.44 -12.40 15.04
C VAL A 535 29.94 -11.03 14.59
N ALA A 536 29.21 -10.97 13.48
CA ALA A 536 28.49 -9.77 13.07
C ALA A 536 27.25 -10.14 12.25
N SER A 537 26.12 -9.52 12.56
CA SER A 537 24.90 -9.63 11.74
C SER A 537 24.82 -8.46 10.76
N ILE A 538 24.04 -8.62 9.68
CA ILE A 538 23.74 -7.54 8.74
C ILE A 538 22.24 -7.53 8.47
N ASP A 539 21.63 -6.35 8.49
CA ASP A 539 20.21 -6.20 8.21
C ASP A 539 19.94 -6.00 6.69
N LYS A 540 18.66 -5.98 6.31
CA LYS A 540 18.25 -5.76 4.92
C LYS A 540 18.63 -4.39 4.36
N PHE A 541 18.96 -3.43 5.22
CA PHE A 541 19.43 -2.10 4.82
C PHE A 541 20.94 -2.03 4.59
N GLY A 542 21.65 -3.15 4.78
CA GLY A 542 23.11 -3.20 4.68
C GLY A 542 23.81 -2.66 5.93
N VAL A 543 23.11 -2.52 7.06
CA VAL A 543 23.74 -2.10 8.33
C VAL A 543 24.27 -3.33 9.04
N LEU A 544 25.59 -3.39 9.18
CA LEU A 544 26.30 -4.40 9.95
C LEU A 544 26.29 -4.04 11.43
N HIS A 545 26.09 -5.05 12.29
CA HIS A 545 26.17 -4.96 13.74
C HIS A 545 27.26 -5.90 14.24
N ALA A 546 28.31 -5.35 14.83
CA ALA A 546 29.45 -6.11 15.33
C ALA A 546 29.19 -6.61 16.76
N HIS A 547 29.27 -7.93 16.97
CA HIS A 547 28.92 -8.57 18.24
C HIS A 547 30.12 -9.13 18.99
N LYS A 548 31.09 -9.72 18.27
CA LYS A 548 32.26 -10.38 18.86
C LYS A 548 33.48 -10.19 17.97
N SER A 549 34.68 -10.21 18.56
CA SER A 549 35.93 -10.19 17.80
C SER A 549 36.01 -11.41 16.88
N GLY A 550 36.47 -11.24 15.65
CA GLY A 550 36.57 -12.32 14.69
C GLY A 550 36.67 -11.81 13.25
N GLU A 551 36.62 -12.72 12.30
CA GLU A 551 36.56 -12.39 10.88
C GLU A 551 35.27 -12.98 10.31
N VAL A 552 34.53 -12.16 9.57
CA VAL A 552 33.25 -12.52 8.98
C VAL A 552 33.20 -12.10 7.52
N ARG A 553 32.62 -12.95 6.67
CA ARG A 553 32.35 -12.61 5.28
C ARG A 553 30.92 -12.09 5.18
N ILE A 554 30.78 -10.88 4.65
CA ILE A 554 29.50 -10.30 4.30
C ILE A 554 29.31 -10.39 2.80
N SER A 555 28.18 -10.95 2.37
CA SER A 555 27.81 -11.11 0.97
C SER A 555 26.54 -10.31 0.64
N ALA A 556 26.50 -9.74 -0.56
CA ALA A 556 25.30 -9.24 -1.21
C ALA A 556 24.99 -10.11 -2.45
N TYR A 557 23.76 -10.60 -2.54
CA TYR A 557 23.26 -11.35 -3.69
C TYR A 557 22.32 -10.50 -4.52
N SER A 558 22.43 -10.56 -5.85
CA SER A 558 21.48 -9.93 -6.78
C SER A 558 20.07 -10.45 -6.54
N TRP A 559 19.10 -9.59 -6.24
CA TRP A 559 17.70 -10.01 -6.10
C TRP A 559 17.18 -10.64 -7.39
N ASP A 560 17.61 -10.11 -8.55
CA ASP A 560 17.18 -10.57 -9.88
C ASP A 560 17.52 -12.06 -10.13
N ASP A 561 18.74 -12.47 -9.79
CA ASP A 561 19.19 -13.86 -9.97
C ASP A 561 18.77 -14.76 -8.80
N ALA A 562 18.77 -14.21 -7.59
CA ALA A 562 18.46 -14.94 -6.37
C ALA A 562 16.99 -15.40 -6.34
N ASN A 563 16.09 -14.69 -7.04
CA ASN A 563 14.66 -14.98 -7.11
C ASN A 563 14.05 -15.26 -5.72
N PRO A 564 14.18 -14.30 -4.77
CA PRO A 564 13.77 -14.52 -3.40
C PRO A 564 12.26 -14.73 -3.27
N SER A 565 11.87 -15.72 -2.48
CA SER A 565 10.51 -16.17 -2.38
C SER A 565 10.18 -16.71 -0.99
N ALA A 566 9.23 -16.08 -0.33
CA ALA A 566 8.71 -16.54 0.95
C ALA A 566 7.32 -17.17 0.77
N LYS A 567 7.30 -18.33 0.13
CA LYS A 567 6.08 -19.13 -0.12
C LYS A 567 6.10 -20.50 0.56
N ASN A 568 6.83 -20.62 1.69
CA ASN A 568 7.06 -21.86 2.43
C ASN A 568 7.81 -22.93 1.61
N GLU A 569 8.88 -22.51 0.92
CA GLU A 569 9.78 -23.36 0.14
C GLU A 569 11.12 -23.60 0.85
N ASP A 570 11.77 -24.73 0.55
CA ASP A 570 13.00 -25.20 1.21
C ASP A 570 14.18 -24.25 1.08
N GLN A 571 14.20 -23.44 0.03
CA GLN A 571 15.20 -22.41 -0.18
C GLN A 571 14.50 -21.09 -0.47
N ALA A 572 14.64 -20.13 0.46
CA ALA A 572 14.03 -18.81 0.34
C ALA A 572 14.62 -18.00 -0.83
N TYR A 573 15.89 -18.23 -1.22
CA TYR A 573 16.53 -17.59 -2.36
C TYR A 573 17.79 -18.34 -2.82
N ARG A 574 18.17 -18.18 -4.08
CA ARG A 574 19.36 -18.81 -4.68
C ARG A 574 20.64 -18.03 -4.35
N THR A 575 21.73 -18.75 -4.11
CA THR A 575 23.07 -18.18 -3.83
C THR A 575 24.09 -18.42 -4.95
N THR A 576 23.66 -19.03 -6.05
CA THR A 576 24.52 -19.39 -7.20
C THR A 576 24.61 -18.30 -8.28
N GLY A 577 23.86 -17.19 -8.14
CA GLY A 577 23.81 -16.08 -9.08
C GLY A 577 24.90 -15.03 -8.85
N LEU A 578 24.69 -13.82 -9.42
CA LEU A 578 25.58 -12.69 -9.20
C LEU A 578 25.62 -12.33 -7.70
N GLN A 579 26.83 -12.21 -7.18
CA GLN A 579 27.08 -11.85 -5.80
C GLN A 579 28.39 -11.08 -5.66
N SER A 580 28.51 -10.33 -4.58
CA SER A 580 29.73 -9.66 -4.19
C SER A 580 29.93 -9.82 -2.69
N SER A 581 31.17 -9.96 -2.23
CA SER A 581 31.44 -10.19 -0.81
C SER A 581 32.71 -9.49 -0.35
N VAL A 582 32.72 -9.08 0.91
CA VAL A 582 33.87 -8.51 1.60
C VAL A 582 34.10 -9.24 2.90
N THR A 583 35.37 -9.44 3.23
CA THR A 583 35.79 -9.95 4.54
C THR A 583 36.03 -8.76 5.46
N ILE A 584 35.42 -8.83 6.64
CA ILE A 584 35.46 -7.78 7.65
C ILE A 584 36.05 -8.37 8.93
N ALA A 585 37.10 -7.72 9.42
CA ALA A 585 37.68 -8.02 10.73
C ALA A 585 36.96 -7.18 11.79
N ILE A 586 36.40 -7.88 12.79
CA ILE A 586 35.85 -7.28 14.00
C ILE A 586 36.91 -7.33 15.09
N THR A 587 37.29 -6.17 15.60
CA THR A 587 38.27 -6.01 16.67
C THR A 587 37.59 -5.65 17.98
N GLU A 588 38.27 -5.85 19.10
CA GLU A 588 37.82 -5.37 20.42
C GLU A 588 37.60 -3.84 20.47
#